data_AF-A0A7V5WLN2-F1
#
_entry.id   AF-A0A7V5WLN2-F1
#
_cell.length_a   1.000
_cell.length_b   1.000
_cell.length_c   1.000
_cell.angle_alpha   90.00
_cell.angle_beta   90.00
_cell.angle_gamma   90.00
#
_symmetry.space_group_name_H-M   'P 1'
#
loop_
_entity.id
_entity.type
_entity.pdbx_description
1 polymer ?
#
loop_
_entity_poly.entity_id
_entity_poly.type
_entity_poly.pdbx_seq_one_letter_code
_entity_poly.pdbx_strand_id
1 'polypeptide(L)'
;VFRTIFNPRETSLANQVLSGFGVTELPKWLLEKKPVLTLLFGNQIDSFNQWLSSTGAGWQFDGLWLGPSLALVVAAVFGIWTFTGYNVIIFLAGLGGISNNVYEAADIDGANNFEKFWHITIPLLAPVTFYLTILGFIGALQAFTHVFVMKTPAVGRAMDVASIHIFDTFYKSNNFSKAAAESILLFIVILLITIIQNRILGKKALNG
;
A
#
# COMPACT_ATOMS: atom_id res chain seq x y z
N VAL A 1 17.61 9.65 0.38
CA VAL A 1 17.84 8.18 0.54
C VAL A 1 16.99 7.37 -0.43
N PHE A 2 15.65 7.30 -0.29
CA PHE A 2 14.84 6.46 -1.19
C PHE A 2 14.91 6.84 -2.69
N ARG A 3 14.93 8.13 -3.02
CA ARG A 3 15.22 8.58 -4.41
C ARG A 3 16.59 8.13 -4.95
N THR A 4 17.57 7.93 -4.06
CA THR A 4 18.92 7.47 -4.41
C THR A 4 18.94 5.96 -4.62
N ILE A 5 18.20 5.22 -3.78
CA ILE A 5 18.04 3.76 -3.88
C ILE A 5 17.34 3.39 -5.19
N PHE A 6 16.20 4.04 -5.47
CA PHE A 6 15.37 3.79 -6.66
C PHE A 6 15.70 4.74 -7.82
N ASN A 7 16.94 5.20 -7.88
CA ASN A 7 17.39 6.03 -8.98
C ASN A 7 17.38 5.20 -10.28
N PRO A 8 16.93 5.75 -11.42
CA PRO A 8 16.96 5.06 -12.71
C PRO A 8 18.37 4.74 -13.25
N ARG A 9 19.45 5.22 -12.61
CA ARG A 9 20.83 4.85 -12.96
C ARG A 9 21.08 3.35 -12.73
N GLU A 10 21.90 2.73 -13.58
CA GLU A 10 22.33 1.33 -13.42
C GLU A 10 23.11 1.11 -12.12
N THR A 11 23.84 2.12 -11.65
CA THR A 11 24.57 2.09 -10.39
C THR A 11 23.70 2.34 -9.16
N SER A 12 22.36 2.38 -9.29
CA SER A 12 21.49 2.55 -8.12
C SER A 12 21.52 1.30 -7.25
N LEU A 13 21.35 1.46 -5.93
CA LEU A 13 21.40 0.34 -5.00
C LEU A 13 20.37 -0.74 -5.35
N ALA A 14 19.15 -0.33 -5.75
CA ALA A 14 18.13 -1.29 -6.16
C ALA A 14 18.55 -2.08 -7.42
N ASN A 15 19.18 -1.41 -8.38
CA ASN A 15 19.65 -2.04 -9.61
C ASN A 15 20.88 -2.93 -9.40
N GLN A 16 21.78 -2.57 -8.50
CA GLN A 16 22.93 -3.40 -8.11
C GLN A 16 22.50 -4.70 -7.43
N VAL A 17 21.46 -4.64 -6.60
CA VAL A 17 20.88 -5.84 -5.99
C VAL A 17 20.27 -6.73 -7.07
N LEU A 18 19.47 -6.15 -7.98
CA LEU A 18 18.85 -6.92 -9.07
C LEU A 18 19.88 -7.53 -10.04
N SER A 19 20.95 -6.81 -10.38
CA SER A 19 22.01 -7.35 -11.23
C SER A 19 22.76 -8.49 -10.54
N GLY A 20 22.90 -8.45 -9.21
CA GLY A 20 23.41 -9.56 -8.41
C GLY A 20 22.54 -10.82 -8.48
N PHE A 21 21.24 -10.68 -8.73
CA PHE A 21 20.30 -11.77 -8.99
C PHE A 21 20.21 -12.16 -10.48
N GLY A 22 21.10 -11.64 -11.34
CA GLY A 22 21.15 -11.99 -12.76
C GLY A 22 20.12 -11.27 -13.64
N VAL A 23 19.46 -10.22 -13.14
CA VAL A 23 18.52 -9.41 -13.94
C VAL A 23 19.32 -8.46 -14.84
N THR A 24 19.22 -8.66 -16.16
CA THR A 24 19.92 -7.86 -17.17
C THR A 24 19.15 -6.61 -17.59
N GLU A 25 17.81 -6.66 -17.57
CA GLU A 25 16.95 -5.52 -17.87
C GLU A 25 16.56 -4.79 -16.58
N LEU A 26 17.32 -3.75 -16.25
CA LEU A 26 17.13 -3.02 -15.01
C LEU A 26 15.94 -2.04 -15.13
N PRO A 27 14.97 -2.11 -14.20
CA PRO A 27 13.79 -1.27 -14.26
C PRO A 27 14.13 0.20 -13.99
N LYS A 28 13.49 1.09 -14.73
CA LYS A 28 13.59 2.55 -14.51
C LYS A 28 12.61 3.01 -13.43
N TRP A 29 12.67 2.39 -12.25
CA TRP A 29 11.82 2.57 -11.06
C TRP A 29 10.91 3.82 -11.06
N LEU A 30 11.45 4.98 -10.71
CA LEU A 30 10.70 6.25 -10.55
C LEU A 30 10.30 6.95 -11.86
N LEU A 31 10.70 6.40 -13.01
CA LEU A 31 10.37 6.90 -14.34
C LEU A 31 9.38 6.00 -15.07
N GLU A 32 9.12 4.81 -14.54
CA GLU A 32 8.31 3.80 -15.19
C GLU A 32 6.81 4.05 -14.95
N LYS A 33 6.08 4.23 -16.06
CA LYS A 33 4.63 4.48 -16.06
C LYS A 33 3.83 3.20 -16.08
N LYS A 34 4.42 2.14 -16.63
CA LYS A 34 3.72 0.88 -16.84
C LYS A 34 3.31 0.27 -15.49
N PRO A 35 2.09 -0.29 -15.42
CA PRO A 35 1.69 -1.09 -14.28
C PRO A 35 2.66 -2.24 -14.02
N VAL A 36 2.83 -2.63 -12.75
CA VAL A 36 3.77 -3.71 -12.41
C VAL A 36 3.38 -5.03 -13.10
N LEU A 37 2.08 -5.31 -13.23
CA LEU A 37 1.63 -6.52 -13.90
C LEU A 37 1.99 -6.56 -15.38
N THR A 38 2.01 -5.43 -16.08
CA THR A 38 2.41 -5.42 -17.50
C THR A 38 3.93 -5.57 -17.67
N LEU A 39 4.73 -5.17 -16.68
CA LEU A 39 6.17 -5.41 -16.69
C LEU A 39 6.50 -6.89 -16.46
N LEU A 40 5.75 -7.56 -15.59
CA LEU A 40 5.99 -8.97 -15.24
C LEU A 40 5.33 -9.95 -16.21
N PHE A 41 4.12 -9.61 -16.68
CA PHE A 41 3.24 -10.53 -17.40
C PHE A 41 2.68 -9.94 -18.71
N GLY A 42 3.34 -8.93 -19.29
CA GLY A 42 2.83 -8.21 -20.46
C GLY A 42 2.43 -9.13 -21.62
N ASN A 43 3.30 -10.06 -22.01
CA ASN A 43 3.01 -11.01 -23.10
C ASN A 43 1.81 -11.92 -22.80
N GLN A 44 1.66 -12.36 -21.54
CA GLN A 44 0.52 -13.19 -21.13
C GLN A 44 -0.77 -12.37 -21.10
N ILE A 45 -0.71 -11.13 -20.63
CA ILE A 45 -1.83 -10.19 -20.60
C ILE A 45 -2.29 -9.85 -22.01
N ASP A 46 -1.37 -9.58 -22.92
CA ASP A 46 -1.69 -9.26 -24.32
C ASP A 46 -2.31 -10.47 -25.03
N SER A 47 -1.78 -11.67 -24.79
CA SER A 47 -2.36 -12.92 -25.31
C SER A 47 -3.76 -13.18 -24.73
N PHE A 48 -3.96 -12.92 -23.44
CA PHE A 48 -5.26 -13.02 -22.78
C PHE A 48 -6.25 -12.00 -23.34
N ASN A 49 -5.83 -10.76 -23.59
CA ASN A 49 -6.67 -9.72 -24.20
C ASN A 49 -7.05 -10.05 -25.65
N GLN A 50 -6.14 -10.64 -26.42
CA GLN A 50 -6.46 -11.15 -27.77
C GLN A 50 -7.49 -12.28 -27.72
N TRP A 51 -7.32 -13.24 -26.81
CA TRP A 51 -8.33 -14.29 -26.60
C TRP A 51 -9.67 -13.69 -26.15
N LEU A 52 -9.66 -12.76 -25.19
CA LEU A 52 -10.87 -12.14 -24.65
C LEU A 52 -11.63 -11.35 -25.72
N SER A 53 -10.92 -10.59 -26.55
CA SER A 53 -11.52 -9.87 -27.68
C SER A 53 -12.10 -10.80 -28.75
N SER A 54 -11.55 -12.01 -28.93
CA SER A 54 -12.10 -13.02 -29.85
C SER A 54 -13.46 -13.58 -29.41
N THR A 55 -13.83 -13.44 -28.13
CA THR A 55 -15.15 -13.87 -27.61
C THR A 55 -16.30 -12.97 -28.08
N GLY A 56 -16.01 -11.85 -28.76
CA GLY A 56 -17.00 -10.88 -29.21
C GLY A 56 -17.56 -9.99 -28.10
N ALA A 57 -17.15 -10.19 -26.85
CA ALA A 57 -17.65 -9.44 -25.71
C ALA A 57 -17.08 -8.00 -25.62
N GLY A 58 -15.98 -7.71 -26.32
CA GLY A 58 -15.34 -6.38 -26.34
C GLY A 58 -14.64 -5.97 -25.04
N TRP A 59 -14.44 -6.91 -24.11
CA TRP A 59 -13.75 -6.67 -22.84
C TRP A 59 -12.24 -6.71 -23.04
N GLN A 60 -11.53 -5.86 -22.30
CA GLN A 60 -10.08 -5.86 -22.20
C GLN A 60 -9.69 -5.85 -20.73
N PHE A 61 -8.67 -6.63 -20.38
CA PHE A 61 -8.02 -6.58 -19.07
C PHE A 61 -7.04 -5.41 -19.08
N ASP A 62 -7.54 -4.23 -18.72
CA ASP A 62 -6.80 -2.98 -18.73
C ASP A 62 -7.04 -2.12 -17.47
N GLY A 63 -6.43 -0.94 -17.43
CA GLY A 63 -6.71 0.07 -16.41
C GLY A 63 -6.49 -0.41 -14.98
N LEU A 64 -7.55 -0.33 -14.15
CA LEU A 64 -7.52 -0.66 -12.72
C LEU A 64 -7.03 -2.08 -12.45
N TRP A 65 -7.36 -3.02 -13.34
CA TRP A 65 -7.05 -4.44 -13.17
C TRP A 65 -5.56 -4.75 -13.32
N LEU A 66 -4.82 -3.89 -14.04
CA LEU A 66 -3.37 -3.99 -14.18
C LEU A 66 -2.62 -3.45 -12.95
N GLY A 67 -3.33 -2.75 -12.06
CA GLY A 67 -2.78 -2.20 -10.84
C GLY A 67 -1.95 -0.92 -11.05
N PRO A 68 -1.24 -0.49 -10.00
CA PRO A 68 -0.49 0.76 -10.01
C PRO A 68 0.77 0.70 -10.87
N SER A 69 1.21 1.87 -11.35
CA SER A 69 2.52 2.04 -12.00
C SER A 69 3.67 1.64 -11.06
N LEU A 70 4.78 1.18 -11.63
CA LEU A 70 5.97 0.85 -10.83
C LEU A 70 6.43 2.05 -9.98
N ALA A 71 6.39 3.26 -10.53
CA ALA A 71 6.73 4.46 -9.77
C ALA A 71 5.80 4.71 -8.56
N LEU A 72 4.50 4.45 -8.70
CA LEU A 72 3.54 4.55 -7.60
C LEU A 72 3.77 3.44 -6.56
N VAL A 73 4.16 2.24 -6.98
CA VAL A 73 4.55 1.15 -6.05
C VAL A 73 5.78 1.53 -5.24
N VAL A 74 6.81 2.12 -5.87
CA VAL A 74 8.00 2.61 -5.16
C VAL A 74 7.61 3.68 -4.12
N ALA A 75 6.69 4.59 -4.47
CA ALA A 75 6.18 5.57 -3.52
C ALA A 75 5.39 4.93 -2.36
N ALA A 76 4.60 3.89 -2.63
CA ALA A 76 3.88 3.13 -1.61
C ALA A 76 4.83 2.40 -0.65
N VAL A 77 5.87 1.75 -1.17
CA VAL A 77 6.92 1.10 -0.36
C VAL A 77 7.62 2.12 0.54
N PHE A 78 7.93 3.31 0.02
CA PHE A 78 8.47 4.39 0.83
C PHE A 78 7.50 4.84 1.95
N GLY A 79 6.20 4.91 1.65
CA GLY A 79 5.17 5.16 2.65
C GLY A 79 5.14 4.09 3.75
N ILE A 80 5.07 2.81 3.37
CA ILE A 80 5.06 1.67 4.29
C ILE A 80 6.29 1.71 5.21
N TRP A 81 7.48 1.93 4.63
CA TRP A 81 8.71 2.06 5.41
C TRP A 81 8.61 3.17 6.46
N THR A 82 8.08 4.34 6.06
CA THR A 82 7.96 5.49 6.98
C THR A 82 7.05 5.18 8.17
N PHE A 83 5.95 4.47 7.95
CA PHE A 83 5.01 4.11 9.03
C PHE A 83 5.41 2.86 9.83
N THR A 84 6.38 2.08 9.35
CA THR A 84 6.80 0.84 10.02
C THR A 84 7.27 1.11 11.45
N GLY A 85 8.07 2.16 11.67
CA GLY A 85 8.55 2.51 13.01
C GLY A 85 7.42 2.85 13.98
N TYR A 86 6.42 3.61 13.53
CA TYR A 86 5.22 3.93 14.32
C TYR A 86 4.44 2.65 14.66
N ASN A 87 4.17 1.80 13.66
CA ASN A 87 3.42 0.58 13.85
C ASN A 87 4.10 -0.38 14.84
N VAL A 88 5.43 -0.52 14.77
CA VAL A 88 6.21 -1.37 15.68
C VAL A 88 6.06 -0.91 17.12
N ILE A 89 6.15 0.40 17.40
CA ILE A 89 6.01 0.94 18.76
C ILE A 89 4.61 0.63 19.31
N ILE A 90 3.57 0.81 18.51
CA ILE A 90 2.19 0.53 18.92
C ILE A 90 1.97 -0.97 19.15
N PHE A 91 2.53 -1.83 18.29
CA PHE A 91 2.50 -3.28 18.50
C PHE A 91 3.25 -3.71 19.77
N LEU A 92 4.41 -3.13 20.06
CA LEU A 92 5.17 -3.40 21.28
C LEU A 92 4.40 -2.98 22.54
N ALA A 93 3.73 -1.82 22.51
CA ALA A 93 2.86 -1.39 23.60
C ALA A 93 1.68 -2.38 23.81
N GLY A 94 1.09 -2.87 22.71
CA GLY A 94 0.06 -3.89 22.74
C GLY A 94 0.53 -5.22 23.33
N LEU A 95 1.71 -5.69 22.90
CA LEU A 95 2.34 -6.91 23.39
C LEU A 95 2.65 -6.82 24.89
N GLY A 96 3.14 -5.67 25.36
CA GLY A 96 3.40 -5.43 26.77
C GLY A 96 2.15 -5.48 27.67
N GLY A 97 0.95 -5.36 27.08
CA GLY A 97 -0.31 -5.53 27.80
C GLY A 97 -0.76 -6.99 27.98
N ILE A 98 -0.12 -7.94 27.30
CA ILE A 98 -0.48 -9.36 27.39
C ILE A 98 0.19 -9.96 28.64
N SER A 99 -0.60 -10.56 29.53
CA SER A 99 -0.08 -11.20 30.74
C SER A 99 0.78 -12.44 30.41
N ASN A 100 1.96 -12.52 31.03
CA ASN A 100 2.85 -13.69 30.91
C ASN A 100 2.18 -14.99 31.39
N ASN A 101 1.22 -14.91 32.33
CA ASN A 101 0.51 -16.07 32.85
C ASN A 101 -0.20 -16.87 31.75
N VAL A 102 -0.65 -16.21 30.68
CA VAL A 102 -1.33 -16.88 29.55
C VAL A 102 -0.33 -17.71 28.73
N TYR A 103 0.91 -17.24 28.60
CA TYR A 103 1.98 -17.98 27.94
C TYR A 103 2.50 -19.13 28.80
N GLU A 104 2.64 -18.91 30.11
CA GLU A 104 3.03 -19.97 31.06
C GLU A 104 2.00 -21.11 31.11
N ALA A 105 0.70 -20.78 31.10
CA ALA A 105 -0.36 -21.76 31.02
C ALA A 105 -0.27 -22.60 29.73
N ALA A 106 -0.03 -21.93 28.59
CA ALA A 106 0.15 -22.63 27.32
C ALA A 106 1.41 -23.51 27.28
N ASP A 107 2.47 -23.12 27.98
CA ASP A 107 3.67 -23.97 28.13
C ASP A 107 3.38 -25.23 28.96
N ILE A 108 2.53 -25.13 30.00
CA ILE A 108 2.08 -26.28 30.78
C ILE A 108 1.22 -27.22 29.92
N ASP A 109 0.37 -26.66 29.05
CA ASP A 109 -0.45 -27.41 28.08
C ASP A 109 0.35 -28.00 26.91
N GLY A 110 1.66 -27.75 26.85
CA GLY A 110 2.57 -28.30 25.83
C GLY A 110 2.54 -27.55 24.48
N ALA A 111 2.04 -26.32 24.45
CA ALA A 111 1.94 -25.54 23.22
C ALA A 111 3.31 -25.07 22.73
N ASN A 112 3.57 -25.26 21.43
CA ASN A 112 4.80 -24.76 20.80
C ASN A 112 4.72 -23.25 20.50
N ASN A 113 5.85 -22.64 20.11
CA ASN A 113 5.90 -21.19 19.85
C ASN A 113 5.00 -20.73 18.69
N PHE A 114 4.76 -21.58 17.69
CA PHE A 114 3.89 -21.25 16.58
C PHE A 114 2.41 -21.26 17.00
N GLU A 115 2.03 -22.23 17.84
CA GLU A 115 0.70 -22.31 18.44
C GLU A 115 0.44 -21.11 19.35
N LYS A 116 1.40 -20.76 20.22
CA LYS A 116 1.31 -19.56 21.08
C LYS A 116 1.15 -18.28 20.24
N PHE A 117 1.89 -18.14 19.14
CA PHE A 117 1.76 -16.97 18.28
C PHE A 117 0.36 -16.84 17.65
N TRP A 118 -0.16 -17.90 17.03
CA TRP A 118 -1.43 -17.84 16.31
C TRP A 118 -2.67 -17.89 17.20
N HIS A 119 -2.61 -18.55 18.36
CA HIS A 119 -3.75 -18.73 19.25
C HIS A 119 -3.77 -17.80 20.46
N ILE A 120 -2.63 -17.19 20.83
CA ILE A 120 -2.54 -16.24 21.95
C ILE A 120 -2.17 -14.86 21.44
N THR A 121 -1.00 -14.72 20.82
CA THR A 121 -0.46 -13.40 20.47
C THR A 121 -1.33 -12.68 19.44
N ILE A 122 -1.64 -13.31 18.30
CA ILE A 122 -2.43 -12.69 17.23
C ILE A 122 -3.85 -12.33 17.68
N PRO A 123 -4.61 -13.22 18.35
CA PRO A 123 -5.95 -12.89 18.83
C PRO A 123 -5.94 -11.75 19.87
N LEU A 124 -5.02 -11.78 20.83
CA LEU A 124 -4.94 -10.74 21.87
C LEU A 124 -4.42 -9.39 21.33
N LEU A 125 -3.69 -9.39 20.21
CA LEU A 125 -3.31 -8.18 19.47
C LEU A 125 -4.37 -7.71 18.46
N ALA A 126 -5.51 -8.40 18.33
CA ALA A 126 -6.55 -8.02 17.37
C ALA A 126 -7.03 -6.56 17.54
N PRO A 127 -7.24 -6.01 18.75
CA PRO A 127 -7.63 -4.60 18.93
C PRO A 127 -6.58 -3.63 18.39
N VAL A 128 -5.30 -3.92 18.62
CA VAL A 128 -4.17 -3.10 18.18
C VAL A 128 -4.02 -3.16 16.66
N THR A 129 -4.09 -4.36 16.09
CA THR A 129 -4.05 -4.58 14.65
C THR A 129 -5.20 -3.88 13.94
N PHE A 130 -6.40 -3.94 14.53
CA PHE A 130 -7.58 -3.27 14.00
C PHE A 130 -7.43 -1.75 13.99
N TYR A 131 -6.96 -1.17 15.10
CA TYR A 131 -6.68 0.26 15.19
C TYR A 131 -5.67 0.73 14.13
N LEU A 132 -4.54 0.03 14.02
CA LEU A 132 -3.50 0.34 13.03
C LEU A 132 -3.99 0.15 11.59
N THR A 133 -4.87 -0.83 11.35
CA THR A 133 -5.48 -1.05 10.03
C THR A 133 -6.34 0.15 9.62
N ILE A 134 -7.19 0.66 10.52
CA ILE A 134 -8.00 1.86 10.24
C ILE A 134 -7.10 3.04 9.88
N LEU A 135 -6.10 3.33 10.72
CA LEU A 135 -5.17 4.43 10.47
C LEU A 135 -4.39 4.24 9.16
N GLY A 136 -3.99 3.00 8.85
CA GLY A 136 -3.32 2.67 7.60
C GLY A 136 -4.19 2.96 6.37
N PHE A 137 -5.47 2.61 6.41
CA PHE A 137 -6.40 2.91 5.32
C PHE A 137 -6.64 4.41 5.14
N ILE A 138 -6.85 5.14 6.24
CA ILE A 138 -6.99 6.59 6.22
C ILE A 138 -5.71 7.22 5.63
N GLY A 139 -4.55 6.81 6.11
CA GLY A 139 -3.25 7.29 5.65
C GLY A 139 -2.98 7.00 4.17
N ALA A 140 -3.38 5.83 3.68
CA ALA A 140 -3.25 5.46 2.27
C ALA A 140 -4.12 6.34 1.35
N LEU A 141 -5.36 6.63 1.74
CA LEU A 141 -6.27 7.52 0.99
C LEU A 141 -5.80 8.98 1.01
N GLN A 142 -5.10 9.38 2.07
CA GLN A 142 -4.51 10.72 2.23
C GLN A 142 -3.04 10.80 1.79
N ALA A 143 -2.50 9.76 1.14
CA ALA A 143 -1.07 9.65 0.84
C ALA A 143 -0.59 10.77 -0.10
N PHE A 144 -0.11 11.87 0.47
CA PHE A 144 0.39 13.03 -0.29
C PHE A 144 1.91 13.05 -0.30
N THR A 145 2.52 13.18 0.89
CA THR A 145 3.96 13.46 1.05
C THR A 145 4.84 12.44 0.33
N HIS A 146 4.58 11.15 0.53
CA HIS A 146 5.38 10.08 -0.08
C HIS A 146 5.25 10.06 -1.61
N VAL A 147 4.06 10.33 -2.13
CA VAL A 147 3.81 10.35 -3.58
C VAL A 147 4.40 11.61 -4.19
N PHE A 148 4.16 12.78 -3.61
CA PHE A 148 4.67 14.07 -4.09
C PHE A 148 6.20 14.11 -4.12
N VAL A 149 6.84 13.63 -3.05
CA VAL A 149 8.31 13.55 -2.98
C VAL A 149 8.85 12.49 -3.95
N MET A 150 8.10 11.51 -4.42
CA MET A 150 8.60 10.55 -5.42
C MET A 150 8.20 10.91 -6.86
N LYS A 151 7.18 11.74 -7.04
CA LYS A 151 6.63 12.11 -8.34
C LYS A 151 7.70 12.79 -9.19
N THR A 152 7.87 12.28 -10.40
CA THR A 152 8.74 12.86 -11.42
C THR A 152 7.88 13.35 -12.60
N PRO A 153 8.29 14.40 -13.33
CA PRO A 153 7.58 14.84 -14.53
C PRO A 153 7.47 13.72 -15.58
N ALA A 154 8.43 12.80 -15.58
CA ALA A 154 8.46 11.68 -16.51
C ALA A 154 7.22 10.80 -16.42
N VAL A 155 6.70 10.52 -15.22
CA VAL A 155 5.60 9.55 -15.00
C VAL A 155 4.22 10.16 -15.24
N GLY A 156 4.09 11.49 -15.20
CA GLY A 156 2.83 12.18 -15.47
C GLY A 156 1.70 11.74 -14.53
N ARG A 157 0.53 11.42 -15.11
CA ARG A 157 -0.68 11.05 -14.35
C ARG A 157 -0.66 9.66 -13.72
N ALA A 158 0.33 8.83 -14.02
CA ALA A 158 0.39 7.46 -13.49
C ALA A 158 0.74 7.39 -11.98
N MET A 159 0.98 8.55 -11.34
CA MET A 159 1.12 8.73 -9.89
C MET A 159 0.07 9.67 -9.30
N ASP A 160 -0.98 10.00 -10.05
CA ASP A 160 -2.05 10.88 -9.56
C ASP A 160 -2.97 10.10 -8.62
N VAL A 161 -2.72 10.25 -7.33
CA VAL A 161 -3.64 9.87 -6.26
C VAL A 161 -4.54 11.07 -5.92
N ALA A 162 -5.66 10.83 -5.21
CA ALA A 162 -6.65 11.86 -4.91
C ALA A 162 -6.03 13.12 -4.27
N SER A 163 -5.14 12.95 -3.30
CA SER A 163 -4.44 14.05 -2.62
C SER A 163 -3.56 14.88 -3.56
N ILE A 164 -2.87 14.24 -4.51
CA ILE A 164 -2.04 14.90 -5.53
C ILE A 164 -2.92 15.65 -6.54
N HIS A 165 -4.05 15.05 -6.94
CA HIS A 165 -5.00 15.70 -7.85
C HIS A 165 -5.62 16.96 -7.23
N ILE A 166 -6.03 16.88 -5.96
CA ILE A 166 -6.55 18.03 -5.21
C ILE A 166 -5.49 19.13 -5.14
N PHE A 167 -4.25 18.77 -4.82
CA PHE A 167 -3.14 19.72 -4.76
C PHE A 167 -2.84 20.38 -6.11
N ASP A 168 -2.82 19.59 -7.19
CA ASP A 168 -2.63 20.10 -8.55
C ASP A 168 -3.79 21.03 -8.96
N THR A 169 -5.03 20.72 -8.58
CA THR A 169 -6.20 21.60 -8.82
C THR A 169 -6.11 22.92 -8.05
N PHE A 170 -5.61 22.88 -6.81
CA PHE A 170 -5.39 24.07 -5.98
C PHE A 170 -4.26 24.94 -6.56
N TYR A 171 -3.07 24.37 -6.77
CA TYR A 171 -1.86 25.13 -7.10
C TYR A 171 -1.66 25.37 -8.59
N LYS A 172 -1.89 24.37 -9.46
CA LYS A 172 -1.61 24.49 -10.90
C LYS A 172 -2.77 25.12 -11.64
N SER A 173 -4.00 24.72 -11.29
CA SER A 173 -5.21 25.23 -11.94
C SER A 173 -5.77 26.50 -11.29
N ASN A 174 -5.19 26.96 -10.16
CA ASN A 174 -5.69 28.09 -9.35
C ASN A 174 -7.19 27.98 -9.03
N ASN A 175 -7.73 26.77 -8.97
CA ASN A 175 -9.16 26.54 -8.77
C ASN A 175 -9.43 26.08 -7.34
N PHE A 176 -9.37 27.05 -6.42
CA PHE A 176 -9.52 26.82 -4.99
C PHE A 176 -10.88 26.21 -4.62
N SER A 177 -11.95 26.69 -5.25
CA SER A 177 -13.31 26.20 -4.99
C SER A 177 -13.47 24.74 -5.41
N LYS A 178 -12.92 24.35 -6.56
CA LYS A 178 -12.95 22.95 -7.01
C LYS A 178 -12.09 22.06 -6.11
N ALA A 179 -10.88 22.49 -5.74
CA ALA A 179 -10.03 21.73 -4.82
C ALA A 179 -10.68 21.54 -3.43
N ALA A 180 -11.40 22.53 -2.94
CA ALA A 180 -12.17 22.43 -1.69
C ALA A 180 -13.30 21.40 -1.82
N ALA A 181 -14.05 21.40 -2.92
CA ALA A 181 -15.10 20.42 -3.18
C ALA A 181 -14.53 18.98 -3.28
N GLU A 182 -13.41 18.80 -3.98
CA GLU A 182 -12.72 17.51 -4.08
C GLU A 182 -12.21 17.03 -2.70
N SER A 183 -11.73 17.95 -1.85
CA SER A 183 -11.29 17.63 -0.49
C SER A 183 -12.45 17.16 0.41
N ILE A 184 -13.61 17.81 0.32
CA ILE A 184 -14.83 17.40 1.04
C ILE A 184 -15.30 16.03 0.54
N LEU A 185 -15.26 15.79 -0.76
CA LEU A 185 -15.61 14.49 -1.32
C LEU A 185 -14.68 13.37 -0.81
N LEU A 186 -13.36 13.61 -0.82
CA LEU A 186 -12.38 12.66 -0.29
C LEU A 186 -12.63 12.40 1.21
N PHE A 187 -12.94 13.44 1.99
CA PHE A 187 -13.30 13.30 3.39
C PHE A 187 -14.54 12.40 3.59
N ILE A 188 -15.60 12.60 2.80
CA ILE A 188 -16.81 11.76 2.85
C ILE A 188 -16.47 10.30 2.53
N VAL A 189 -15.65 10.05 1.51
CA VAL A 189 -15.21 8.69 1.15
C VAL A 189 -14.44 8.04 2.29
N ILE A 190 -13.48 8.75 2.89
CA ILE A 190 -12.71 8.26 4.04
C ILE A 190 -13.64 7.96 5.21
N LEU A 191 -14.59 8.84 5.51
CA LEU A 191 -15.54 8.67 6.60
C LEU A 191 -16.42 7.43 6.40
N LEU A 192 -16.96 7.24 5.20
CA LEU A 192 -17.79 6.07 4.87
C LEU A 192 -17.00 4.76 5.03
N ILE A 193 -15.79 4.71 4.49
CA ILE A 193 -14.90 3.55 4.61
C ILE A 193 -14.58 3.28 6.08
N THR A 194 -14.27 4.32 6.86
CA THR A 194 -13.97 4.21 8.29
C THR A 194 -15.16 3.67 9.08
N ILE A 195 -16.38 4.14 8.79
CA ILE A 195 -17.61 3.62 9.42
C ILE A 195 -17.82 2.14 9.07
N ILE A 196 -17.62 1.77 7.81
CA ILE A 196 -17.75 0.38 7.35
C ILE A 196 -16.73 -0.52 8.06
N GLN A 197 -15.46 -0.10 8.10
CA GLN A 197 -14.40 -0.81 8.80
C GLN A 197 -14.74 -0.98 10.28
N ASN A 198 -15.18 0.09 10.94
CA ASN A 198 -15.56 0.03 12.35
C ASN A 198 -16.71 -0.94 12.61
N ARG A 199 -17.70 -0.99 11.72
CA ARG A 199 -18.87 -1.87 11.88
C ARG A 199 -18.54 -3.35 11.63
N ILE A 200 -17.68 -3.65 10.67
CA ILE A 200 -17.33 -5.04 10.29
C ILE A 200 -16.27 -5.61 11.24
N LEU A 201 -15.20 -4.86 11.49
CA LEU A 201 -14.04 -5.34 12.23
C LEU A 201 -14.14 -5.04 13.74
N GLY A 202 -14.83 -3.96 14.14
CA GLY A 202 -15.03 -3.60 15.55
C GLY A 202 -15.84 -4.65 16.33
N LYS A 203 -16.77 -5.36 15.69
CA LYS A 203 -17.56 -6.44 16.33
C LYS A 203 -16.75 -7.69 16.65
N LYS A 204 -15.61 -7.91 15.99
CA LYS A 204 -14.75 -9.09 16.22
C LYS A 204 -13.57 -8.79 17.14
N ALA A 205 -13.04 -7.56 17.10
CA ALA A 205 -11.91 -7.16 17.93
C ALA A 205 -12.29 -6.77 19.37
N LEU A 206 -13.55 -6.39 19.63
CA LEU A 206 -14.01 -5.96 20.97
C LEU A 206 -14.78 -7.04 21.74
N ASN A 207 -15.10 -8.17 21.11
CA ASN A 207 -15.92 -9.24 21.68
C ASN A 207 -15.15 -10.58 21.83
N GLY A 208 -13.83 -10.57 21.64
CA GLY A 208 -12.94 -11.72 21.82
C GLY A 208 -12.15 -11.60 23.11
#